data_AF-A0A920W112-F1
#
_entry.id   AF-A0A920W112-F1
#
_cell.length_a   1.000
_cell.length_b   1.000
_cell.length_c   1.000
_cell.angle_alpha   90.00
_cell.angle_beta   90.00
_cell.angle_gamma   90.00
#
_symmetry.space_group_name_H-M   'P 1'
#
loop_
_entity.id
_entity.type
_entity.pdbx_description
1 polymer ?
#
loop_
_entity_poly.entity_id
_entity_poly.type
_entity_poly.pdbx_seq_one_letter_code
_entity_poly.pdbx_strand_id
1 'polypeptide(L)'
;MILFLFIIALLGGKKEVQDLHLKFDCDCLYFYSAGRIVFVCNGRPTKQIEGKINPQLFGTAKAIGLELYSKHLVAFELASALLLVAAVGVICLAKFSFAPLKRR
;
A
#
# COMPACT_ATOMS: atom_id res chain seq x y z
N MET A 1 -0.64 -0.47 11.72
CA MET A 1 0.47 0.19 12.46
C MET A 1 1.06 -0.71 13.55
N ILE A 2 0.23 -1.39 14.35
CA ILE A 2 0.70 -2.28 15.44
C ILE A 2 1.59 -3.44 14.94
N LEU A 3 1.19 -4.13 13.85
CA LEU A 3 1.95 -5.25 13.30
C LEU A 3 3.39 -4.87 12.88
N PHE A 4 3.58 -3.66 12.37
CA PHE A 4 4.89 -3.17 11.96
C PHE A 4 5.82 -2.94 13.16
N LEU A 5 5.30 -2.33 14.24
CA LEU A 5 6.06 -2.16 15.49
C LEU A 5 6.47 -3.51 16.08
N PHE A 6 5.57 -4.50 16.03
CA PHE A 6 5.86 -5.85 16.49
C PHE A 6 7.04 -6.49 15.72
N ILE A 7 7.05 -6.37 14.39
CA ILE A 7 8.13 -6.91 13.56
C ILE A 7 9.48 -6.22 13.86
N ILE A 8 9.51 -4.89 13.95
CA ILE A 8 10.77 -4.17 14.26
C ILE A 8 11.26 -4.50 15.67
N ALA A 9 10.35 -4.60 16.64
CA ALA A 9 10.68 -4.99 18.00
C ALA A 9 11.24 -6.42 18.06
N LEU A 10 10.68 -7.36 17.31
CA LEU A 10 11.20 -8.73 17.18
C LEU A 10 12.53 -8.79 16.42
N LEU A 11 12.72 -7.94 15.41
CA LEU A 11 13.94 -7.93 14.59
C LEU A 11 15.15 -7.46 15.40
N GLY A 12 14.94 -6.64 16.42
CA GLY A 12 15.96 -6.17 17.36
C GLY A 12 16.97 -5.26 16.66
N GLY A 13 17.12 -4.02 17.12
CA GLY A 13 18.02 -3.04 16.52
C GLY A 13 19.50 -3.47 16.56
N LYS A 14 19.94 -4.25 15.58
CA LYS A 14 21.36 -4.55 15.36
C LYS A 14 21.97 -3.28 14.77
N LYS A 15 23.01 -2.77 15.44
CA LYS A 15 23.67 -1.49 15.09
C LYS A 15 24.12 -1.52 13.63
N GLU A 16 23.45 -0.72 12.81
CA GLU A 16 23.82 -0.44 11.43
C GLU A 16 25.01 0.51 11.46
N VAL A 17 26.17 0.03 11.00
CA VAL A 17 27.30 0.90 10.67
C VAL A 17 26.89 1.64 9.40
N GLN A 18 26.56 2.91 9.55
CA GLN A 18 26.14 3.78 8.45
C GLN A 18 27.34 4.11 7.57
N ASP A 19 27.60 3.31 6.54
CA ASP A 19 28.43 3.74 5.41
C ASP A 19 27.59 4.67 4.53
N LEU A 20 27.58 5.95 4.92
CA LEU A 20 26.86 7.08 4.33
C LEU A 20 27.49 7.53 2.99
N HIS A 21 27.78 6.61 2.07
CA HIS A 21 28.46 6.94 0.81
C HIS A 21 27.70 6.51 -0.46
N LEU A 22 26.40 6.82 -0.53
CA LEU A 22 25.57 6.71 -1.75
C LEU A 22 24.48 7.81 -1.79
N LYS A 23 24.87 9.09 -1.74
CA LYS A 23 23.91 10.20 -1.50
C LYS A 23 23.82 11.31 -2.55
N PHE A 24 24.33 11.11 -3.77
CA PHE A 24 24.23 12.18 -4.78
C PHE A 24 23.29 11.88 -5.96
N ASP A 25 22.98 10.61 -6.25
CA ASP A 25 22.08 10.30 -7.38
C ASP A 25 20.61 10.11 -6.96
N CYS A 26 20.35 9.61 -5.74
CA CYS A 26 18.99 9.42 -5.23
C CYS A 26 18.23 10.72 -4.95
N ASP A 27 18.92 11.79 -4.56
CA ASP A 27 18.27 13.07 -4.23
C ASP A 27 17.74 13.77 -5.49
N CYS A 28 18.41 13.63 -6.64
CA CYS A 28 17.96 14.14 -7.92
C CYS A 28 16.66 13.46 -8.39
N LEU A 29 16.55 12.14 -8.22
CA LEU A 29 15.34 11.40 -8.58
C LEU A 29 14.16 11.78 -7.69
N TYR A 30 14.39 11.95 -6.38
CA TYR A 30 13.38 12.43 -5.46
C TYR A 30 12.90 13.82 -5.83
N PHE A 31 13.81 14.76 -6.08
CA PHE A 31 13.46 16.13 -6.48
C PHE A 31 12.71 16.18 -7.82
N TYR A 32 13.12 15.37 -8.81
CA TYR A 32 12.45 15.28 -10.11
C TYR A 32 11.02 14.71 -9.98
N SER A 33 10.84 13.65 -9.18
CA SER A 33 9.50 13.07 -8.93
C SER A 33 8.57 14.03 -8.20
N ALA A 34 9.07 14.73 -7.17
CA ALA A 34 8.31 15.70 -6.40
C ALA A 34 7.93 16.92 -7.24
N GLY A 35 8.88 17.47 -8.00
CA GLY A 35 8.64 18.58 -8.93
C GLY A 35 7.59 18.23 -9.99
N ARG A 36 7.58 16.99 -10.49
CA ARG A 36 6.59 16.54 -11.48
C ARG A 36 5.17 16.47 -10.90
N ILE A 37 5.02 16.04 -9.64
CA ILE A 37 3.71 16.02 -8.95
C ILE A 37 3.19 17.45 -8.78
N VAL A 38 4.05 18.36 -8.29
CA VAL A 38 3.70 19.77 -8.09
C VAL A 38 3.33 20.43 -9.43
N PHE A 39 4.09 20.19 -10.49
CA PHE A 39 3.80 20.74 -11.81
C PHE A 39 2.47 20.24 -12.38
N VAL A 40 2.18 18.94 -12.24
CA VAL A 40 0.90 18.36 -12.67
C VAL A 40 -0.29 18.90 -11.88
N CYS A 41 -0.13 19.13 -10.56
CA CYS A 41 -1.16 19.74 -9.72
C CYS A 41 -1.44 21.20 -10.08
N ASN A 42 -0.43 21.97 -10.49
CA ASN A 42 -0.60 23.40 -10.82
C ASN A 42 -1.04 23.64 -12.28
N GLY A 43 -0.70 22.75 -13.21
CA GLY A 43 -0.82 23.00 -14.65
C GLY A 43 -2.18 22.69 -15.29
N ARG A 44 -3.18 22.18 -14.55
CA ARG A 44 -4.48 21.84 -15.13
C ARG A 44 -5.63 22.47 -14.34
N PRO A 45 -6.44 23.37 -14.93
CA PRO A 45 -7.77 23.63 -14.40
C PRO A 45 -8.54 22.32 -14.49
N THR A 46 -8.79 21.71 -13.34
CA THR A 46 -9.68 20.55 -13.25
C THR A 46 -11.02 21.01 -13.81
N LYS A 47 -11.45 20.43 -14.93
CA LYS A 47 -12.86 20.53 -15.30
C LYS A 47 -13.61 19.85 -14.18
N GLN A 48 -14.16 20.64 -13.26
CA GLN A 48 -15.09 20.15 -12.26
C GLN A 48 -16.26 19.60 -13.05
N ILE A 49 -16.29 18.27 -13.23
CA ILE A 49 -17.49 17.59 -13.63
C ILE A 49 -18.41 17.78 -12.43
N GLU A 50 -19.26 18.81 -12.49
CA GLU A 50 -20.37 19.00 -11.56
C GLU A 50 -21.34 17.84 -11.77
N GLY A 51 -20.99 16.68 -11.23
CA GLY A 51 -21.96 15.66 -10.96
C GLY A 51 -22.95 16.26 -9.97
N LYS A 52 -24.23 16.34 -10.35
CA LYS A 52 -25.35 16.51 -9.41
C LYS A 52 -25.34 15.32 -8.44
N ILE A 53 -24.49 15.39 -7.43
CA ILE A 53 -24.43 14.41 -6.37
C ILE A 53 -25.09 15.07 -5.17
N ASN A 54 -26.26 14.54 -4.79
CA ASN A 54 -26.98 15.02 -3.62
C ASN A 54 -26.09 14.78 -2.38
N PRO A 55 -25.68 15.85 -1.66
CA PRO A 55 -24.75 15.74 -0.53
C PRO A 55 -25.32 14.94 0.65
N GLN A 56 -26.62 14.66 0.65
CA GLN A 56 -27.30 13.88 1.69
C GLN A 56 -27.12 12.36 1.54
N LEU A 57 -26.76 11.86 0.35
CA LEU A 57 -26.46 10.44 0.11
C LEU A 57 -24.96 10.13 0.09
N PHE A 58 -24.12 11.16 0.00
CA PHE A 58 -22.68 11.03 -0.12
C PHE A 58 -22.08 10.79 1.28
N GLY A 59 -21.71 9.54 1.57
CA GLY A 59 -21.07 9.17 2.83
C GLY A 59 -21.88 8.27 3.75
N THR A 60 -23.07 7.81 3.35
CA THR A 60 -23.73 6.73 4.09
C THR A 60 -23.09 5.38 3.74
N ALA A 61 -22.87 4.52 4.73
CA ALA A 61 -22.30 3.18 4.52
C ALA A 61 -23.09 2.37 3.49
N LYS A 62 -24.41 2.61 3.37
CA LYS A 62 -25.28 2.01 2.36
C LYS A 62 -24.91 2.40 0.92
N ALA A 63 -24.49 3.64 0.68
CA ALA A 63 -24.11 4.11 -0.65
C ALA A 63 -22.78 3.49 -1.10
N ILE A 64 -21.82 3.40 -0.18
CA ILE A 64 -20.52 2.75 -0.41
C ILE A 64 -20.72 1.26 -0.67
N GLY A 65 -21.57 0.59 0.12
CA GLY A 65 -21.94 -0.81 -0.11
C GLY A 65 -22.60 -1.05 -1.47
N LEU A 66 -23.51 -0.17 -1.88
CA LEU A 66 -24.15 -0.24 -3.21
C LEU A 66 -23.14 -0.09 -4.34
N GLU A 67 -22.20 0.85 -4.24
CA GLU A 67 -21.19 1.06 -5.28
C GLU A 67 -20.19 -0.12 -5.35
N LEU A 68 -19.76 -0.65 -4.19
CA LEU A 68 -18.85 -1.80 -4.14
C LEU A 68 -19.47 -3.05 -4.76
N TYR A 69 -20.72 -3.38 -4.43
CA TYR A 69 -21.37 -4.59 -4.93
C TYR A 69 -22.03 -4.42 -6.31
N SER A 70 -22.32 -3.19 -6.76
CA SER A 70 -22.94 -2.99 -8.07
C SER A 70 -21.93 -2.74 -9.19
N LYS A 71 -20.84 -1.99 -8.93
CA LYS A 71 -19.88 -1.58 -9.96
C LYS A 71 -18.52 -2.24 -9.80
N HIS A 72 -18.13 -2.58 -8.58
CA HIS A 72 -16.80 -3.06 -8.23
C HIS A 72 -16.79 -4.48 -7.64
N LEU A 73 -17.78 -5.31 -7.99
CA LEU A 73 -17.93 -6.66 -7.45
C LEU A 73 -16.67 -7.52 -7.68
N VAL A 74 -16.13 -7.50 -8.90
CA VAL A 74 -14.92 -8.25 -9.25
C VAL A 74 -13.71 -7.78 -8.44
N ALA A 75 -13.55 -6.47 -8.24
CA ALA A 75 -12.45 -5.93 -7.44
C ALA A 75 -12.57 -6.32 -5.96
N PHE A 76 -13.80 -6.38 -5.43
CA PHE A 76 -14.07 -6.83 -4.08
C PHE A 76 -13.75 -8.32 -3.89
N GLU A 77 -14.14 -9.16 -4.84
CA GLU A 77 -13.86 -10.61 -4.80
C GLU A 77 -12.36 -10.89 -4.91
N LEU A 78 -11.66 -10.21 -5.81
CA LEU A 78 -10.19 -10.29 -5.93
C LEU A 78 -9.49 -9.83 -4.65
N ALA A 79 -9.97 -8.76 -4.00
CA ALA A 79 -9.42 -8.33 -2.71
C ALA A 79 -9.60 -9.38 -1.62
N SER A 80 -10.75 -10.07 -1.59
CA SER A 80 -11.00 -11.18 -0.66
C SER A 80 -10.05 -12.37 -0.91
N ALA A 81 -9.89 -12.79 -2.17
CA ALA A 81 -8.95 -13.85 -2.53
C ALA A 81 -7.49 -13.47 -2.21
N LEU A 82 -7.10 -12.22 -2.47
CA LEU A 82 -5.77 -11.71 -2.14
C LEU A 82 -5.52 -11.73 -0.63
N LEU A 83 -6.50 -11.34 0.18
CA LEU A 83 -6.42 -11.42 1.64
C LEU A 83 -6.28 -12.87 2.14
N LEU A 84 -7.01 -13.80 1.53
CA LEU A 84 -6.89 -15.23 1.85
C LEU A 84 -5.47 -15.74 1.56
N VAL A 85 -4.94 -15.47 0.36
CA VAL A 85 -3.59 -15.87 -0.03
C VAL A 85 -2.53 -15.23 0.87
N ALA A 86 -2.68 -13.95 1.21
CA ALA A 86 -1.77 -13.26 2.11
C ALA A 86 -1.78 -13.89 3.52
N ALA A 87 -2.95 -14.21 4.06
CA ALA A 87 -3.07 -14.86 5.37
C ALA A 87 -2.42 -16.25 5.38
N VAL A 88 -2.74 -17.10 4.39
CA VAL A 88 -2.13 -18.43 4.26
C VAL A 88 -0.62 -18.31 4.06
N GLY A 89 -0.16 -17.38 3.23
CA GLY A 89 1.26 -17.14 2.96
C GLY A 89 2.03 -16.76 4.22
N VAL A 90 1.52 -15.81 5.01
CA VAL A 90 2.16 -15.40 6.28
C VAL A 90 2.16 -16.54 7.30
N ILE A 91 1.06 -17.31 7.42
CA ILE A 91 1.00 -18.45 8.34
C ILE A 91 1.99 -19.54 7.94
N CYS A 92 2.05 -19.89 6.64
CA CYS A 92 3.00 -20.88 6.13
C CYS A 92 4.45 -20.44 6.38
N LEU A 93 4.78 -19.16 6.12
CA LEU A 93 6.13 -18.63 6.32
C LEU A 93 6.50 -18.54 7.81
N ALA A 94 5.57 -18.14 8.68
CA ALA A 94 5.81 -18.04 10.11
C ALA A 94 5.91 -19.41 10.80
N LYS A 95 5.12 -20.39 10.34
CA LYS A 95 5.06 -21.74 10.93
C LYS A 95 6.14 -22.67 10.38
N PHE A 96 6.39 -22.63 9.08
CA PHE A 96 7.39 -23.46 8.42
C PHE A 96 8.54 -22.57 7.97
N SER A 97 9.49 -22.34 8.88
CA SER A 97 10.80 -21.84 8.47
C SER A 97 11.41 -22.89 7.55
N PHE A 98 11.50 -22.61 6.25
CA PHE A 98 12.09 -23.49 5.25
C PHE A 98 13.59 -23.63 5.52
N ALA A 99 13.94 -24.44 6.54
CA ALA A 99 15.30 -24.87 6.73
C ALA A 99 15.67 -25.75 5.51
N PRO A 100 16.69 -25.38 4.71
CA PRO A 100 17.08 -26.20 3.58
C PRO A 100 17.52 -27.56 4.13
N LEU A 101 16.85 -28.63 3.70
CA LEU A 101 17.28 -29.99 3.95
C LEU A 101 18.68 -30.14 3.35
N LYS A 102 19.70 -30.07 4.21
CA LYS A 102 21.10 -30.29 3.86
C LYS A 102 21.21 -31.74 3.36
N ARG A 103 21.16 -31.92 2.05
CA ARG A 103 21.46 -33.19 1.39
C ARG A 103 22.92 -33.53 1.71
N ARG A 104 23.10 -34.63 2.44
CA ARG A 104 24.40 -35.27 2.66
C ARG A 104 24.89 -35.90 1.36
#